data_AF-A0A9E2PDJ3-F1
#
_entry.id   AF-A0A9E2PDJ3-F1
#
_cell.length_a   1.000
_cell.length_b   1.000
_cell.length_c   1.000
_cell.angle_alpha   90.00
_cell.angle_beta   90.00
_cell.angle_gamma   90.00
#
_symmetry.space_group_name_H-M   'P 1'
#
loop_
_entity.id
_entity.type
_entity.pdbx_description
1 polymer ?
#
loop_
_entity_poly.entity_id
_entity_poly.type
_entity_poly.pdbx_seq_one_letter_code
_entity_poly.pdbx_strand_id
1 'polypeptide(L)' 'MSKINKIREDLQSNPKKCLITGVAGFIGSNLLEELLSLGQIVIGLDNFSTGKPENLEDVKT' A
#
# COMPACT_ATOMS: atom_id res chain seq x y z
N MET A 1 17.10 -6.06 -16.35
CA MET A 1 16.15 -5.79 -15.24
C MET A 1 14.80 -6.41 -15.54
N SER A 2 14.14 -6.97 -14.52
CA SER A 2 12.75 -7.43 -14.62
C SER A 2 11.80 -6.25 -14.86
N LYS A 3 10.66 -6.50 -15.53
CA LYS A 3 9.60 -5.51 -15.76
C LYS A 3 9.13 -4.87 -14.44
N ILE A 4 9.09 -5.64 -13.35
CA ILE A 4 8.67 -5.14 -12.03
C ILE A 4 9.63 -4.10 -11.47
N ASN A 5 10.95 -4.27 -11.67
CA ASN A 5 11.94 -3.34 -11.13
C ASN A 5 11.85 -1.97 -11.83
N LYS A 6 11.64 -1.97 -13.15
CA LYS A 6 11.41 -0.73 -13.90
C LYS A 6 10.17 0.03 -13.42
N ILE A 7 9.09 -0.69 -13.08
CA ILE A 7 7.87 -0.07 -12.55
C ILE A 7 8.13 0.51 -11.16
N ARG A 8 8.87 -0.18 -10.29
CA ARG A 8 9.25 0.34 -8.98
C ARG A 8 10.07 1.62 -9.07
N GLU A 9 11.06 1.65 -9.96
CA GLU A 9 11.87 2.85 -10.24
C GLU A 9 11.00 4.02 -10.74
N ASP A 10 10.04 3.75 -11.64
CA ASP A 10 9.09 4.76 -12.11
C ASP A 10 8.18 5.27 -10.99
N LEU A 11 7.63 4.40 -10.15
CA LEU A 11 6.78 4.79 -9.03
C LEU A 11 7.54 5.66 -8.02
N GLN A 12 8.80 5.33 -7.72
CA GLN A 12 9.65 6.12 -6.83
C GLN A 12 9.95 7.52 -7.39
N SER A 13 10.20 7.62 -8.70
CA SER A 13 10.50 8.90 -9.36
C SER A 13 9.25 9.73 -9.69
N ASN A 14 8.10 9.08 -9.87
CA ASN A 14 6.83 9.70 -10.24
C ASN A 14 5.68 9.23 -9.32
N PRO A 15 5.61 9.71 -8.06
CA PRO A 15 4.60 9.28 -7.10
C PRO A 15 3.16 9.44 -7.61
N LYS A 16 2.32 8.45 -7.31
CA LYS A 16 0.90 8.42 -7.65
C LYS A 16 0.03 8.48 -6.39
N LYS A 17 -1.25 8.80 -6.61
CA LYS A 17 -2.31 8.65 -5.60
C LYS A 17 -3.02 7.32 -5.84
N CYS A 18 -3.03 6.46 -4.84
CA CYS A 18 -3.59 5.11 -4.90
C CYS A 18 -4.76 4.98 -3.91
N LEU A 19 -5.81 4.24 -4.30
CA LEU A 19 -6.89 3.81 -3.41
C LEU A 19 -6.76 2.32 -3.17
N ILE A 20 -6.69 1.90 -1.90
CA ILE A 20 -6.74 0.49 -1.51
C ILE A 20 -8.05 0.24 -0.76
N THR A 21 -8.90 -0.60 -1.32
CA THR A 21 -10.09 -1.14 -0.63
C THR A 21 -9.74 -2.43 0.08
N GLY A 22 -10.25 -2.65 1.29
CA GLY A 22 -9.85 -3.79 2.11
C GLY A 22 -8.44 -3.63 2.69
N VAL A 23 -8.05 -2.38 2.97
CA VAL A 23 -6.68 -2.02 3.39
C VAL A 23 -6.26 -2.67 4.71
N ALA A 24 -7.19 -2.97 5.60
CA ALA A 24 -6.93 -3.65 6.88
C ALA A 24 -6.95 -5.18 6.76
N GLY A 25 -7.15 -5.73 5.55
CA GLY A 25 -7.03 -7.15 5.25
C GLY A 25 -5.59 -7.58 4.95
N PHE A 26 -5.34 -8.89 4.88
CA PHE A 26 -3.99 -9.45 4.68
C PHE A 26 -3.27 -8.93 3.42
N ILE A 27 -3.94 -8.95 2.26
CA ILE A 27 -3.35 -8.47 1.01
C ILE A 27 -3.26 -6.94 1.00
N GLY A 28 -4.31 -6.28 1.51
CA GLY A 28 -4.41 -4.82 1.51
C GLY A 28 -3.30 -4.17 2.33
N SER A 29 -2.96 -4.72 3.50
CA SER A 29 -1.91 -4.18 4.35
C SER A 29 -0.51 -4.36 3.75
N ASN A 30 -0.23 -5.51 3.15
CA ASN A 30 1.04 -5.75 2.46
C ASN A 30 1.22 -4.82 1.23
N LEU A 31 0.13 -4.57 0.49
CA LEU A 31 0.15 -3.60 -0.61
C LEU A 31 0.33 -2.17 -0.11
N LEU A 32 -0.29 -1.81 1.02
CA LEU A 32 -0.12 -0.51 1.66
C LEU A 32 1.35 -0.29 2.02
N GLU A 33 1.97 -1.24 2.70
CA GLU A 33 3.38 -1.17 3.11
C GLU A 33 4.31 -0.97 1.91
N GLU A 34 4.17 -1.79 0.85
CA GLU A 34 5.01 -1.67 -0.35
C GLU A 34 4.78 -0.33 -1.08
N LEU A 35 3.53 0.14 -1.20
CA LEU A 35 3.26 1.40 -1.89
C LEU A 35 3.78 2.60 -1.09
N LEU A 36 3.68 2.56 0.24
CA LEU A 36 4.27 3.60 1.09
C LEU A 36 5.81 3.57 1.03
N SER A 37 6.44 2.40 1.01
CA SER A 37 7.90 2.28 0.88
C SER A 37 8.42 2.79 -0.47
N LEU A 38 7.58 2.76 -1.51
CA LEU A 38 7.85 3.36 -2.81
C LEU A 38 7.50 4.85 -2.88
N GLY A 39 7.10 5.49 -1.78
CA GLY A 39 6.81 6.93 -1.71
C GLY A 39 5.46 7.35 -2.30
N GLN A 40 4.52 6.40 -2.44
CA GLN A 40 3.19 6.70 -2.99
C GLN A 40 2.28 7.35 -1.94
N ILE A 41 1.28 8.11 -2.41
CA ILE A 41 0.21 8.63 -1.55
C ILE A 41 -0.93 7.62 -1.59
N VAL A 42 -1.28 7.03 -0.45
CA VAL A 42 -2.29 5.98 -0.38
C VAL A 42 -3.50 6.43 0.43
N ILE A 43 -4.69 6.22 -0.12
CA ILE A 43 -5.98 6.34 0.58
C ILE A 43 -6.47 4.92 0.84
N GLY A 44 -6.62 4.55 2.11
CA GLY A 44 -7.14 3.25 2.52
C GLY A 44 -8.63 3.33 2.87
N LEU A 45 -9.41 2.35 2.42
CA LEU A 45 -10.82 2.17 2.81
C LEU A 45 -11.04 0.73 3.27
N ASP A 46 -11.56 0.56 4.49
CA ASP A 46 -11.92 -0.73 5.04
C ASP A 46 -13.14 -0.60 5.96
N ASN A 47 -13.93 -1.67 6.09
CA ASN A 47 -15.08 -1.75 6.99
C ASN A 47 -14.85 -2.70 8.19
N PHE A 48 -13.65 -3.26 8.33
CA PHE A 48 -13.22 -4.19 9.38
C PHE A 48 -14.09 -5.46 9.51
N SER A 49 -14.76 -5.89 8.44
CA SER A 49 -15.56 -7.13 8.45
C SER A 49 -14.71 -8.38 8.72
N THR A 50 -13.53 -8.45 8.11
CA THR A 50 -12.49 -9.47 8.38
C THR A 50 -11.10 -8.86 8.59
N GLY A 51 -10.94 -7.56 8.31
CA GLY A 51 -9.70 -6.83 8.54
C GLY A 51 -9.43 -6.64 10.03
N LYS A 52 -8.15 -6.61 10.40
CA LYS A 52 -7.72 -6.43 11.79
C LYS A 52 -6.95 -5.12 11.92
N PRO A 53 -7.20 -4.30 12.96
CA PRO A 53 -6.40 -3.11 13.23
C PRO A 53 -4.90 -3.42 13.34
N GLU A 54 -4.55 -4.59 13.89
CA GLU A 54 -3.19 -5.14 13.96
C GLU A 54 -2.45 -5.11 12.62
N ASN A 55 -3.16 -5.33 11.50
CA ASN A 55 -2.55 -5.33 10.16
C ASN A 55 -2.08 -3.93 9.71
N LEU A 56 -2.43 -2.88 10.44
CA LEU A 56 -2.05 -1.50 10.14
C LEU A 56 -1.10 -0.90 11.21
N GLU A 57 -0.73 -1.65 12.25
CA GLU A 57 0.06 -1.11 13.38
C GLU A 57 1.45 -0.63 12.98
N ASP A 58 2.06 -1.30 12.02
CA ASP A 58 3.38 -0.95 11.48
C ASP A 58 3.34 0.25 10.52
N VAL A 59 2.14 0.66 10.10
CA VAL A 59 1.91 1.80 9.21
C VAL A 59 1.53 3.02 10.03
N LYS A 60 2.54 3.76 10.49
CA LYS A 60 2.36 5.04 11.19
C LYS A 60 2.44 6.20 10.19
N THR A 61 1.46 7.10 10.28
CA THR A 61 1.36 8.33 9.48
C THR A 61 2.09 9.49 10.13
#